data_AF-A0A1H8YT65-F1
#
_entry.id   AF-A0A1H8YT65-F1
#
_cell.length_a   1.000
_cell.length_b   1.000
_cell.length_c   1.000
_cell.angle_alpha   90.00
_cell.angle_beta   90.00
_cell.angle_gamma   90.00
#
_symmetry.space_group_name_H-M   'P 1'
#
loop_
_entity.id
_entity.type
_entity.pdbx_description
1 polymer ?
#
loop_
_entity_poly.entity_id
_entity_poly.type
_entity_poly.pdbx_seq_one_letter_code
_entity_poly.pdbx_strand_id
1 'polypeptide(L)'
;MNDNAATRFDPMLDTLDRVVWAIEVRDPHQLTADGIGETTRMAMSELAAAHGCALGVCVDDDSYDSTPEGTFYRWDISVPREQHLDRDDTGIPRAITALGAWLATQLPAGLDDWIYEPDLAETWQAAVGDELRDNAADLLVPLEAAMLGRRRDGAQEIEPLLRCHAGAAEPRAGTYALLLGHDPDVAEHGYAPWLVLSAGYIPPNGFWTTPAGAALSRFSHTDHPILIAPRPAPAVWWISVTTAPFVPTIPAPASAFTPTPPTATPGARHQWTGTDPATLVARATADLLALFPYLRDSATRS
;
A
#
# COMPACT_ATOMS: atom_id res chain seq x y z
N MET A 1 -21.14 26.21 1.89
CA MET A 1 -19.97 26.80 2.56
C MET A 1 -19.00 25.65 2.72
N ASN A 2 -17.98 25.61 1.87
CA ASN A 2 -17.25 24.39 1.51
C ASN A 2 -16.44 23.82 2.68
N ASP A 3 -16.73 22.57 3.06
CA ASP A 3 -15.94 21.77 4.00
C ASP A 3 -14.49 21.53 3.51
N ASN A 4 -14.22 21.65 2.19
CA ASN A 4 -12.90 21.39 1.61
C ASN A 4 -11.80 22.38 2.02
N ALA A 5 -12.14 23.56 2.54
CA ALA A 5 -11.10 24.50 3.00
C ALA A 5 -10.54 24.07 4.36
N ALA A 6 -11.34 23.43 5.22
CA ALA A 6 -10.92 23.07 6.57
C ALA A 6 -9.93 21.89 6.59
N THR A 7 -10.06 20.95 5.64
CA THR A 7 -9.18 19.78 5.50
C THR A 7 -7.79 20.13 4.97
N ARG A 8 -7.67 21.18 4.13
CA ARG A 8 -6.37 21.67 3.61
C ARG A 8 -5.46 22.27 4.68
N PHE A 9 -6.03 22.71 5.80
CA PHE A 9 -5.31 23.40 6.87
C PHE A 9 -5.32 22.63 8.19
N ASP A 10 -5.32 21.29 8.15
CA ASP A 10 -5.05 20.52 9.36
C ASP A 10 -3.58 20.75 9.78
N PRO A 11 -3.31 21.49 10.87
CA PRO A 11 -1.95 21.81 11.30
C PRO A 11 -1.15 20.57 11.72
N MET A 12 -1.81 19.43 11.91
CA MET A 12 -1.15 18.17 12.19
C MET A 12 -0.38 17.66 10.96
N LEU A 13 -0.86 17.94 9.75
CA LEU A 13 -0.18 17.55 8.50
C LEU A 13 1.19 18.21 8.36
N ASP A 14 1.33 19.44 8.83
CA ASP A 14 2.59 20.22 8.82
C ASP A 14 3.70 19.56 9.68
N THR A 15 3.35 18.60 10.53
CA THR A 15 4.28 17.88 11.41
C THR A 15 4.79 16.57 10.83
N LEU A 16 4.12 16.05 9.79
CA LEU A 16 4.46 14.77 9.17
C LEU A 16 5.65 14.92 8.20
N ASP A 17 6.43 13.85 8.04
CA ASP A 17 7.57 13.83 7.10
C ASP A 17 7.12 13.89 5.63
N ARG A 18 5.89 13.47 5.36
CA ARG A 18 5.24 13.54 4.06
C ARG A 18 3.71 13.61 4.18
N VAL A 19 3.08 14.19 3.16
CA VAL A 19 1.63 14.29 3.00
C VAL A 19 1.26 13.83 1.61
N VAL A 20 0.23 13.00 1.49
CA VAL A 20 -0.31 12.58 0.20
C VAL A 20 -1.32 13.62 -0.27
N TRP A 21 -1.11 14.17 -1.45
CA TRP A 21 -2.01 15.12 -2.11
C TRP A 21 -2.68 14.48 -3.31
N ALA A 22 -4.00 14.61 -3.38
CA ALA A 22 -4.80 14.24 -4.53
C ALA A 22 -4.88 15.41 -5.50
N ILE A 23 -4.60 15.14 -6.77
CA ILE A 23 -5.04 15.95 -7.89
C ILE A 23 -6.17 15.17 -8.54
N GLU A 24 -7.38 15.70 -8.50
CA GLU A 24 -8.56 15.06 -9.10
C GLU A 24 -9.16 16.00 -10.16
N VAL A 25 -9.68 15.42 -11.23
CA VAL A 25 -10.50 16.11 -12.21
C VAL A 25 -11.73 15.29 -12.52
N ARG A 26 -12.89 15.94 -12.52
CA ARG A 26 -14.14 15.29 -12.88
C ARG A 26 -14.43 15.43 -14.37
N ASP A 27 -14.88 14.34 -14.98
CA ASP A 27 -15.24 14.26 -16.37
C ASP A 27 -16.66 13.69 -16.55
N PRO A 28 -17.70 14.39 -16.07
CA PRO A 28 -19.09 13.92 -16.17
C PRO A 28 -19.60 13.86 -17.62
N HIS A 29 -18.81 14.33 -18.59
CA HIS A 29 -19.14 14.34 -20.01
C HIS A 29 -18.29 13.36 -20.82
N GLN A 30 -17.44 12.56 -20.16
CA GLN A 30 -16.56 11.56 -20.78
C GLN A 30 -15.79 12.14 -21.98
N LEU A 31 -15.20 13.33 -21.79
CA LEU A 31 -14.36 13.97 -22.80
C LEU A 31 -13.04 13.23 -22.98
N THR A 32 -12.61 12.51 -21.95
CA THR A 32 -11.32 11.86 -21.87
C THR A 32 -11.40 10.41 -22.33
N ALA A 33 -10.35 9.94 -23.01
CA ALA A 33 -10.26 8.55 -23.45
C ALA A 33 -9.83 7.63 -22.29
N ASP A 34 -10.13 6.35 -22.38
CA ASP A 34 -9.71 5.35 -21.39
C ASP A 34 -8.17 5.29 -21.24
N GLY A 35 -7.67 4.95 -20.04
CA GLY A 35 -6.25 4.65 -19.81
C GLY A 35 -5.38 5.89 -19.57
N ILE A 36 -5.97 6.98 -19.08
CA ILE A 36 -5.26 8.21 -18.75
C ILE A 36 -4.27 8.01 -17.63
N GLY A 37 -4.66 7.20 -16.64
CA GLY A 37 -3.77 6.84 -15.54
C GLY A 37 -2.46 6.26 -16.06
N GLU A 38 -2.52 5.33 -17.03
CA GLU A 38 -1.34 4.67 -17.59
C GLU A 38 -0.55 5.58 -18.55
N THR A 39 -1.24 6.32 -19.42
CA THR A 39 -0.57 7.20 -20.41
C THR A 39 0.17 8.37 -19.75
N THR A 40 -0.33 8.88 -18.62
CA THR A 40 0.31 9.97 -17.88
C THR A 40 1.35 9.48 -16.87
N ARG A 41 1.32 8.21 -16.45
CA ARG A 41 2.10 7.66 -15.32
C ARG A 41 3.58 7.98 -15.38
N MET A 42 4.24 7.72 -16.53
CA MET A 42 5.69 7.88 -16.65
C MET A 42 6.12 9.34 -16.54
N ALA A 43 5.51 10.22 -17.34
CA ALA A 43 5.84 11.64 -17.32
C ALA A 43 5.47 12.31 -15.99
N MET A 44 4.35 11.91 -15.38
CA MET A 44 3.94 12.37 -14.06
C MET A 44 4.93 11.93 -12.96
N SER A 45 5.44 10.69 -13.05
CA SER A 45 6.46 10.20 -12.12
C SER A 45 7.76 10.99 -12.23
N GLU A 46 8.23 11.26 -13.45
CA GLU A 46 9.44 12.05 -13.69
C GLU A 46 9.29 13.50 -13.21
N LEU A 47 8.14 14.12 -13.50
CA LEU A 47 7.86 15.49 -13.08
C LEU A 47 7.72 15.59 -11.56
N ALA A 48 7.03 14.64 -10.91
CA ALA A 48 6.94 14.58 -9.46
C ALA A 48 8.35 14.44 -8.84
N ALA A 49 9.18 13.54 -9.38
CA ALA A 49 10.55 13.34 -8.92
C ALA A 49 11.43 14.60 -9.07
N ALA A 50 11.23 15.39 -10.14
CA ALA A 50 11.93 16.66 -10.32
C ALA A 50 11.60 17.71 -9.23
N HIS A 51 10.45 17.58 -8.58
CA HIS A 51 10.05 18.35 -7.40
C HIS A 51 10.37 17.68 -6.07
N GLY A 52 11.04 16.52 -6.08
CA GLY A 52 11.30 15.71 -4.88
C GLY A 52 10.07 14.96 -4.36
N CYS A 53 8.97 14.97 -5.10
CA CYS A 53 7.75 14.21 -4.80
C CYS A 53 7.80 12.82 -5.45
N ALA A 54 6.87 11.95 -5.07
CA ALA A 54 6.67 10.66 -5.72
C ALA A 54 5.21 10.47 -6.13
N LEU A 55 4.97 9.99 -7.34
CA LEU A 55 3.64 9.51 -7.76
C LEU A 55 3.36 8.18 -7.05
N GLY A 56 2.24 8.10 -6.34
CA GLY A 56 1.77 6.89 -5.67
C GLY A 56 0.86 6.08 -6.58
N VAL A 57 -0.42 6.44 -6.60
CA VAL A 57 -1.46 5.73 -7.36
C VAL A 57 -2.12 6.70 -8.35
N CYS A 58 -2.43 6.19 -9.54
CA CYS A 58 -3.38 6.80 -10.46
C CYS A 58 -4.69 6.01 -10.38
N VAL A 59 -5.79 6.69 -10.10
CA VAL A 59 -7.14 6.14 -10.17
C VAL A 59 -7.75 6.64 -11.48
N ASP A 60 -8.04 5.69 -12.36
CA ASP A 60 -8.77 5.86 -13.60
C ASP A 60 -10.10 5.16 -13.40
N ASP A 61 -11.08 5.88 -12.84
CA ASP A 61 -12.38 5.30 -12.50
C ASP A 61 -13.45 5.74 -13.49
N ASP A 62 -13.41 5.08 -14.64
CA ASP A 62 -14.44 5.08 -15.66
C ASP A 62 -15.70 4.28 -15.25
N SER A 63 -15.67 3.57 -14.11
CA SER A 63 -16.76 2.71 -13.68
C SER A 63 -17.87 3.45 -12.89
N TYR A 64 -17.62 4.71 -12.49
CA TYR A 64 -18.56 5.58 -11.79
C TYR A 64 -19.59 6.27 -12.69
N ASP A 65 -19.73 5.81 -13.94
CA ASP A 65 -20.71 6.24 -14.96
C ASP A 65 -22.18 6.29 -14.49
N SER A 66 -22.51 5.64 -13.36
CA SER A 66 -23.86 5.56 -12.81
C SER A 66 -24.08 6.34 -11.51
N THR A 67 -23.08 7.08 -11.05
CA THR A 67 -23.14 7.90 -9.83
C THR A 67 -23.32 9.39 -10.15
N PRO A 68 -23.90 10.20 -9.23
CA PRO A 68 -24.00 11.65 -9.40
C PRO A 68 -22.65 12.35 -9.60
N GLU A 69 -21.57 11.77 -9.09
CA GLU A 69 -20.20 12.28 -9.17
C GLU A 69 -19.59 12.15 -10.58
N GLY A 70 -20.08 11.19 -11.38
CA GLY A 70 -19.60 10.91 -12.74
C GLY A 70 -18.21 10.27 -12.80
N THR A 71 -17.70 10.09 -14.01
CA THR A 71 -16.32 9.64 -14.26
C THR A 71 -15.33 10.64 -13.67
N PHE A 72 -14.29 10.16 -12.99
CA PHE A 72 -13.22 11.02 -12.48
C PHE A 72 -11.85 10.36 -12.61
N TYR A 73 -10.83 11.19 -12.68
CA TYR A 73 -9.43 10.79 -12.74
C TYR A 73 -8.69 11.42 -11.59
N ARG A 74 -7.83 10.65 -10.93
CA ARG A 74 -7.12 11.10 -9.74
C ARG A 74 -5.69 10.60 -9.68
N TRP A 75 -4.77 11.49 -9.28
CA TRP A 75 -3.36 11.22 -9.08
C TRP A 75 -2.98 11.54 -7.64
N ASP A 76 -2.52 10.53 -6.90
CA ASP A 76 -2.04 10.70 -5.53
C ASP A 76 -0.53 10.91 -5.52
N ILE A 77 -0.10 12.05 -4.98
CA ILE A 77 1.29 12.49 -4.95
C ILE A 77 1.78 12.51 -3.51
N SER A 78 2.82 11.73 -3.22
CA SER A 78 3.55 11.81 -1.96
C SER A 78 4.45 13.04 -1.97
N VAL A 79 4.13 14.02 -1.13
CA VAL A 79 4.83 15.30 -1.03
C VAL A 79 5.65 15.34 0.26
N PRO A 80 6.99 15.47 0.20
CA PRO A 80 7.82 15.64 1.39
C PRO A 80 7.43 16.91 2.16
N ARG A 81 7.67 16.91 3.47
CA ARG A 81 7.33 18.02 4.36
C ARG A 81 7.76 19.38 3.85
N GLU A 82 9.01 19.51 3.38
CA GLU A 82 9.54 20.78 2.86
C GLU A 82 8.69 21.32 1.70
N GLN A 83 8.33 20.46 0.75
CA GLN A 83 7.48 20.82 -0.39
C GLN A 83 6.04 21.08 0.04
N HIS A 84 5.53 20.34 1.03
CA HIS A 84 4.18 20.52 1.57
C HIS A 84 4.02 21.88 2.27
N LEU A 85 5.08 22.38 2.90
CA LEU A 85 5.11 23.69 3.56
C LEU A 85 5.31 24.85 2.57
N ASP A 86 5.93 24.61 1.41
CA ASP A 86 6.04 25.59 0.32
C ASP A 86 4.71 25.71 -0.46
N ARG A 87 3.76 26.43 0.15
CA ARG A 87 2.41 26.65 -0.39
C ARG A 87 2.30 27.97 -1.14
N ASP A 88 1.41 28.00 -2.12
CA ASP A 88 0.95 29.24 -2.74
C ASP A 88 -0.14 29.93 -1.89
N ASP A 89 -0.64 31.07 -2.36
CA ASP A 89 -1.64 31.88 -1.66
C ASP A 89 -3.00 31.17 -1.51
N THR A 90 -3.21 30.04 -2.19
CA THR A 90 -4.42 29.20 -2.06
C THR A 90 -4.26 28.08 -1.03
N GLY A 91 -3.06 27.93 -0.45
CA GLY A 91 -2.73 26.88 0.50
C GLY A 91 -2.36 25.54 -0.15
N ILE A 92 -2.16 25.52 -1.47
CA ILE A 92 -1.74 24.31 -2.21
C ILE A 92 -0.21 24.31 -2.34
N PRO A 93 0.48 23.19 -2.10
CA PRO A 93 1.92 23.08 -2.35
C PRO A 93 2.25 23.44 -3.80
N ARG A 94 3.28 24.27 -4.02
CA ARG A 94 3.63 24.74 -5.37
C ARG A 94 3.95 23.60 -6.33
N ALA A 95 4.56 22.52 -5.82
CA ALA A 95 4.80 21.29 -6.58
C ALA A 95 3.49 20.68 -7.12
N ILE A 96 2.42 20.66 -6.31
CA ILE A 96 1.10 20.15 -6.71
C ILE A 96 0.46 21.06 -7.76
N THR A 97 0.54 22.38 -7.58
CA THR A 97 0.06 23.34 -8.58
C THR A 97 0.78 23.16 -9.93
N ALA A 98 2.10 22.94 -9.92
CA ALA A 98 2.88 22.70 -11.14
C ALA A 98 2.49 21.39 -11.84
N LEU A 99 2.31 20.30 -11.08
CA LEU A 99 1.85 19.01 -11.60
C LEU A 99 0.44 19.11 -12.19
N GLY A 100 -0.48 19.79 -11.51
CA GLY A 100 -1.84 20.04 -12.00
C GLY A 100 -1.86 20.86 -13.30
N ALA A 101 -1.03 21.90 -13.38
CA ALA A 101 -0.90 22.70 -14.61
C ALA A 101 -0.37 21.86 -15.78
N TRP A 102 0.58 20.95 -15.54
CA TRP A 102 1.05 20.03 -16.56
C TRP A 102 -0.06 19.05 -17.00
N LEU A 103 -0.80 18.44 -16.07
CA LEU A 103 -1.91 17.53 -16.39
C LEU A 103 -2.97 18.22 -17.25
N ALA A 104 -3.32 19.48 -16.94
CA ALA A 104 -4.25 20.27 -17.74
C ALA A 104 -3.80 20.49 -19.19
N THR A 105 -2.51 20.34 -19.51
CA THR A 105 -2.01 20.37 -20.91
C THR A 105 -2.09 19.02 -21.61
N GLN A 106 -2.21 17.93 -20.86
CA GLN A 106 -2.30 16.57 -21.40
C GLN A 106 -3.74 16.14 -21.64
N LEU A 107 -4.68 16.68 -20.87
CA LEU A 107 -6.10 16.31 -20.93
C LEU A 107 -6.90 17.20 -21.91
N PRO A 108 -8.07 16.73 -22.38
CA PRO A 108 -8.95 17.52 -23.25
C PRO A 108 -9.38 18.85 -22.63
N ALA A 109 -9.57 19.86 -23.48
CA ALA A 109 -10.17 21.11 -23.05
C ALA A 109 -11.65 20.91 -22.64
N GLY A 110 -12.10 21.66 -21.62
CA GLY A 110 -13.47 21.59 -21.08
C GLY A 110 -13.59 20.84 -19.76
N LEU A 111 -12.48 20.28 -19.24
CA LEU A 111 -12.38 19.77 -17.88
C LEU A 111 -12.09 20.92 -16.91
N ASP A 112 -13.14 21.44 -16.26
CA ASP A 112 -13.05 22.64 -15.42
C ASP A 112 -13.16 22.36 -13.91
N ASP A 113 -13.61 21.16 -13.50
CA ASP A 113 -13.79 20.77 -12.09
C ASP A 113 -12.55 20.07 -11.54
N TRP A 114 -11.50 20.85 -11.28
CA TRP A 114 -10.26 20.37 -10.68
C TRP A 114 -10.28 20.52 -9.16
N ILE A 115 -9.91 19.45 -8.47
CA ILE A 115 -9.84 19.37 -7.02
C ILE A 115 -8.40 19.06 -6.61
N TYR A 116 -7.88 19.88 -5.69
CA TYR A 116 -6.57 19.71 -5.08
C TYR A 116 -6.76 19.66 -3.57
N GLU A 117 -6.44 18.53 -2.95
CA GLU A 117 -6.59 18.39 -1.50
C GLU A 117 -5.66 17.31 -0.93
N PRO A 118 -5.26 17.41 0.34
CA PRO A 118 -4.57 16.31 1.00
C PRO A 118 -5.52 15.11 1.15
N ASP A 119 -5.07 13.93 0.77
CA ASP A 119 -5.73 12.68 1.14
C ASP A 119 -5.32 12.33 2.57
N LEU A 120 -6.22 12.59 3.52
CA LEU A 120 -5.98 12.26 4.92
C LEU A 120 -5.85 10.75 5.15
N ALA A 121 -6.65 9.92 4.48
CA ALA A 121 -6.62 8.48 4.68
C ALA A 121 -5.28 7.90 4.21
N GLU A 122 -4.83 8.24 3.01
CA GLU A 122 -3.55 7.79 2.48
C GLU A 122 -2.36 8.43 3.20
N THR A 123 -2.47 9.70 3.63
CA THR A 123 -1.44 10.34 4.46
C THR A 123 -1.26 9.60 5.79
N TRP A 124 -2.35 9.31 6.50
CA TRP A 124 -2.28 8.57 7.76
C TRP A 124 -1.85 7.13 7.57
N GLN A 125 -2.27 6.49 6.47
CA GLN A 125 -1.84 5.15 6.10
C GLN A 125 -0.32 5.11 5.88
N ALA A 126 0.24 6.09 5.16
CA ALA A 126 1.67 6.22 4.94
C ALA A 126 2.44 6.47 6.25
N ALA A 127 2.00 7.43 7.07
CA ALA A 127 2.65 7.76 8.33
C ALA A 127 2.66 6.58 9.32
N VAL A 128 1.52 5.91 9.50
CA VAL A 128 1.43 4.70 10.32
C VAL A 128 2.25 3.56 9.71
N GLY A 129 2.31 3.51 8.37
CA GLY A 129 3.11 2.54 7.64
C GLY A 129 4.59 2.66 7.97
N ASP A 130 5.14 3.87 7.87
CA ASP A 130 6.54 4.16 8.19
C ASP A 130 6.86 3.77 9.64
N GLU A 131 6.00 4.15 10.59
CA GLU A 131 6.15 3.78 12.00
C GLU A 131 6.17 2.25 12.20
N LEU A 132 5.25 1.51 11.57
CA LEU A 132 5.20 0.05 11.68
C LEU A 132 6.43 -0.60 11.04
N ARG A 133 6.94 -0.03 9.93
CA ARG A 133 8.13 -0.52 9.23
C ARG A 133 9.37 -0.30 10.09
N ASP A 134 9.54 0.88 10.64
CA ASP A 134 10.64 1.22 11.55
C ASP A 134 10.61 0.33 12.79
N ASN A 135 9.42 0.17 13.39
CA ASN A 135 9.25 -0.66 14.56
C ASN A 135 9.52 -2.15 14.27
N ALA A 136 9.43 -2.60 13.01
CA ALA A 136 9.71 -3.96 12.56
C ALA A 136 11.00 -4.10 11.71
N ALA A 137 11.86 -3.07 11.69
CA ALA A 137 13.00 -2.99 10.78
C ALA A 137 13.97 -4.18 10.92
N ASP A 138 14.16 -4.69 12.14
CA ASP A 138 15.03 -5.84 12.43
C ASP A 138 14.62 -7.10 11.64
N LEU A 139 13.34 -7.25 11.32
CA LEU A 139 12.81 -8.34 10.52
C LEU A 139 12.68 -7.94 9.04
N LEU A 140 12.07 -6.79 8.75
CA LEU A 140 11.68 -6.42 7.40
C LEU A 140 12.87 -6.05 6.52
N VAL A 141 13.86 -5.31 7.02
CA VAL A 141 15.04 -4.91 6.24
C VAL A 141 15.84 -6.11 5.73
N PRO A 142 16.26 -7.09 6.56
CA PRO A 142 16.97 -8.26 6.06
C PRO A 142 16.11 -9.16 5.17
N LEU A 143 14.81 -9.25 5.44
CA LEU A 143 13.87 -10.01 4.61
C LEU A 143 13.74 -9.42 3.20
N GLU A 144 13.56 -8.11 3.10
CA GLU A 144 13.49 -7.39 1.83
C GLU A 144 14.80 -7.50 1.05
N ALA A 145 15.93 -7.32 1.72
CA ALA A 145 17.25 -7.52 1.12
C ALA A 145 17.42 -8.94 0.55
N ALA A 146 16.87 -9.96 1.21
CA ALA A 146 16.96 -11.35 0.78
C ALA A 146 16.02 -11.69 -0.39
N MET A 147 14.84 -11.05 -0.47
CA MET A 147 13.74 -11.49 -1.35
C MET A 147 13.38 -10.53 -2.48
N LEU A 148 13.62 -9.22 -2.38
CA LEU A 148 13.18 -8.24 -3.40
C LEU A 148 13.73 -8.54 -4.80
N GLY A 149 15.01 -8.89 -4.89
CA GLY A 149 15.69 -9.21 -6.17
C GLY A 149 15.34 -10.59 -6.74
N ARG A 150 14.51 -11.37 -6.03
CA ARG A 150 14.12 -12.75 -6.38
C ARG A 150 12.70 -12.84 -6.91
N ARG A 151 11.96 -11.73 -6.89
CA ARG A 151 10.57 -11.65 -7.33
C ARG A 151 10.44 -11.82 -8.82
N ARG A 152 9.36 -12.48 -9.26
CA ARG A 152 9.11 -12.88 -10.64
C ARG A 152 7.69 -12.57 -11.10
N ASP A 153 7.44 -12.79 -12.38
CA ASP A 153 6.12 -12.74 -13.01
C ASP A 153 5.37 -11.40 -12.84
N GLY A 154 6.11 -10.30 -12.70
CA GLY A 154 5.53 -8.97 -12.45
C GLY A 154 5.52 -8.58 -10.98
N ALA A 155 5.74 -9.51 -10.03
CA ALA A 155 5.86 -9.16 -8.62
C ALA A 155 6.99 -8.16 -8.34
N GLN A 156 8.02 -8.10 -9.19
CA GLN A 156 9.11 -7.13 -9.06
C GLN A 156 8.67 -5.67 -9.29
N GLU A 157 7.54 -5.45 -9.95
CA GLU A 157 6.98 -4.12 -10.27
C GLU A 157 6.01 -3.62 -9.20
N ILE A 158 5.53 -4.53 -8.35
CA ILE A 158 4.59 -4.21 -7.26
C ILE A 158 5.42 -3.91 -6.01
N GLU A 159 5.18 -2.79 -5.32
CA GLU A 159 5.88 -2.51 -4.05
C GLU A 159 5.44 -3.47 -2.94
N PRO A 160 6.28 -3.72 -1.92
CA PRO A 160 5.83 -4.47 -0.76
C PRO A 160 4.65 -3.76 -0.10
N LEU A 161 3.57 -4.50 0.09
CA LEU A 161 2.29 -3.99 0.52
C LEU A 161 2.28 -3.87 2.04
N LEU A 162 2.04 -2.65 2.51
CA LEU A 162 1.83 -2.37 3.92
C LEU A 162 0.42 -1.80 4.09
N ARG A 163 -0.44 -2.54 4.80
CA ARG A 163 -1.82 -2.11 5.07
C ARG A 163 -1.98 -1.81 6.53
N CYS A 164 -2.17 -0.54 6.83
CA CYS A 164 -2.39 -0.03 8.17
C CYS A 164 -3.89 0.09 8.43
N HIS A 165 -4.34 -0.07 9.67
CA HIS A 165 -5.70 0.33 10.03
C HIS A 165 -5.59 1.49 11.00
N ALA A 166 -5.68 2.71 10.48
CA ALA A 166 -5.49 3.93 11.25
C ALA A 166 -6.82 4.46 11.81
N GLY A 167 -6.85 4.71 13.11
CA GLY A 167 -7.46 5.93 13.66
C GLY A 167 -6.31 6.80 14.18
N ALA A 168 -6.53 8.05 14.60
CA ALA A 168 -5.43 8.93 15.05
C ALA A 168 -4.76 8.51 16.38
N ALA A 169 -5.31 7.57 17.15
CA ALA A 169 -4.82 7.20 18.49
C ALA A 169 -4.05 5.86 18.56
N GLU A 170 -2.95 5.83 19.31
CA GLU A 170 -2.23 4.59 19.68
C GLU A 170 -3.15 3.59 20.39
N PRO A 171 -2.92 2.27 20.23
CA PRO A 171 -1.83 1.61 19.48
C PRO A 171 -2.10 1.42 17.97
N ARG A 172 -1.05 1.13 17.20
CA ARG A 172 -1.11 0.89 15.75
C ARG A 172 -0.97 -0.58 15.40
N ALA A 173 -1.62 -1.00 14.33
CA ALA A 173 -1.35 -2.30 13.72
C ALA A 173 -1.59 -2.30 12.20
N GLY A 174 -0.92 -3.21 11.54
CA GLY A 174 -1.02 -3.42 10.10
C GLY A 174 -0.46 -4.76 9.65
N THR A 175 -0.58 -5.04 8.36
CA THR A 175 -0.07 -6.24 7.73
C THR A 175 0.99 -5.89 6.70
N TYR A 176 1.99 -6.76 6.59
CA TYR A 176 3.02 -6.68 5.57
C TYR A 176 2.88 -7.87 4.63
N ALA A 177 2.90 -7.61 3.32
CA ALA A 177 2.89 -8.63 2.29
C ALA A 177 3.88 -8.31 1.16
N LEU A 178 4.61 -9.32 0.71
CA LEU A 178 5.52 -9.29 -0.41
C LEU A 178 5.10 -10.38 -1.41
N LEU A 179 4.70 -9.98 -2.61
CA LEU A 179 4.47 -10.94 -3.70
C LEU A 179 5.81 -11.49 -4.18
N LEU A 180 5.93 -12.80 -4.32
CA LEU A 180 7.16 -13.44 -4.80
C LEU A 180 7.11 -13.82 -6.28
N GLY A 181 5.92 -14.17 -6.77
CA GLY A 181 5.69 -14.63 -8.14
C GLY A 181 4.44 -15.50 -8.17
N HIS A 182 4.09 -16.02 -9.34
CA HIS A 182 2.98 -16.97 -9.43
C HIS A 182 3.37 -18.30 -8.79
N ASP A 183 2.41 -18.94 -8.13
CA ASP A 183 2.55 -20.29 -7.61
C ASP A 183 2.44 -21.29 -8.79
N PRO A 184 3.55 -21.96 -9.16
CA PRO A 184 3.55 -22.90 -10.28
C PRO A 184 2.70 -24.15 -10.01
N ASP A 185 2.45 -24.48 -8.73
CA ASP A 185 1.78 -25.72 -8.35
C ASP A 185 0.24 -25.61 -8.42
N VAL A 186 -0.28 -24.40 -8.57
CA VAL A 186 -1.73 -24.09 -8.56
C VAL A 186 -2.18 -23.40 -9.85
N ALA A 187 -1.29 -23.27 -10.84
CA ALA A 187 -1.60 -22.68 -12.13
C ALA A 187 -2.52 -23.60 -12.97
N GLU A 188 -3.82 -23.48 -12.75
CA GLU A 188 -4.85 -24.18 -13.52
C GLU A 188 -5.93 -23.19 -14.00
N HIS A 189 -6.41 -23.35 -15.24
CA HIS A 189 -7.54 -22.63 -15.81
C HIS A 189 -7.41 -21.10 -15.96
N GLY A 190 -6.24 -20.61 -16.40
CA GLY A 190 -6.08 -19.21 -16.81
C GLY A 190 -5.99 -18.21 -15.66
N TYR A 191 -5.83 -18.70 -14.42
CA TYR A 191 -5.60 -17.89 -13.25
C TYR A 191 -4.40 -18.45 -12.47
N ALA A 192 -3.31 -17.70 -12.37
CA ALA A 192 -2.11 -18.11 -11.65
C ALA A 192 -2.10 -17.38 -10.30
N PRO A 193 -2.42 -18.04 -9.18
CA PRO A 193 -2.39 -17.39 -7.88
C PRO A 193 -0.95 -17.02 -7.51
N TRP A 194 -0.77 -16.06 -6.60
CA TRP A 194 0.53 -15.57 -6.15
C TRP A 194 1.02 -16.31 -4.92
N LEU A 195 2.33 -16.51 -4.84
CA LEU A 195 3.02 -16.75 -3.58
C LEU A 195 3.14 -15.43 -2.82
N VAL A 196 2.44 -15.32 -1.70
CA VAL A 196 2.42 -14.13 -0.84
C VAL A 196 3.22 -14.41 0.42
N LEU A 197 4.32 -13.68 0.59
CA LEU A 197 5.14 -13.70 1.80
C LEU A 197 4.64 -12.64 2.77
N SER A 198 4.28 -13.04 3.98
CA SER A 198 3.88 -12.14 5.06
C SER A 198 4.87 -12.20 6.22
N ALA A 199 5.05 -11.10 6.94
CA ALA A 199 6.02 -10.99 8.02
C ALA A 199 5.53 -10.08 9.14
N GLY A 200 5.87 -10.40 10.39
CA GLY A 200 5.48 -9.62 11.56
C GLY A 200 5.68 -10.37 12.87
N TYR A 201 4.86 -10.04 13.85
CA TYR A 201 4.90 -10.59 15.21
C TYR A 201 3.87 -11.70 15.41
N ILE A 202 4.16 -12.55 16.39
CA ILE A 202 3.17 -13.34 17.12
C ILE A 202 2.86 -12.57 18.40
N PRO A 203 1.64 -12.01 18.54
CA PRO A 203 1.26 -11.33 19.76
C PRO A 203 1.23 -12.35 20.92
N PRO A 204 1.79 -12.02 22.10
CA PRO A 204 1.77 -12.94 23.23
C PRO A 204 0.33 -13.19 23.69
N ASN A 205 0.05 -14.36 24.27
CA ASN A 205 -1.31 -14.83 24.62
C ASN A 205 -2.13 -13.85 25.52
N GLY A 206 -1.48 -12.90 26.19
CA GLY A 206 -2.14 -11.85 26.98
C GLY A 206 -2.19 -10.47 26.33
N PHE A 207 -1.61 -10.26 25.14
CA PHE A 207 -1.59 -8.96 24.48
C PHE A 207 -3.01 -8.44 24.23
N TRP A 208 -3.88 -9.28 23.67
CA TRP A 208 -5.24 -8.92 23.29
C TRP A 208 -6.16 -8.56 24.46
N THR A 209 -5.78 -8.93 25.69
CA THR A 209 -6.53 -8.57 26.92
C THR A 209 -6.02 -7.28 27.56
N THR A 210 -4.91 -6.71 27.09
CA THR A 210 -4.45 -5.38 27.48
C THR A 210 -5.33 -4.29 26.84
N PRO A 211 -5.37 -3.05 27.38
CA PRO A 211 -6.08 -1.94 26.73
C PRO A 211 -5.63 -1.71 25.28
N ALA A 212 -4.34 -1.84 25.02
CA ALA A 212 -3.76 -1.72 23.68
C ALA A 212 -4.27 -2.83 22.75
N GLY A 213 -4.16 -4.09 23.16
CA GLY A 213 -4.66 -5.22 22.36
C GLY A 213 -6.17 -5.19 22.16
N ALA A 214 -6.94 -4.73 23.15
CA ALA A 214 -8.39 -4.59 23.04
C ALA A 214 -8.78 -3.57 21.96
N ALA A 215 -8.06 -2.44 21.85
CA ALA A 215 -8.23 -1.46 20.78
C ALA A 215 -7.90 -2.03 19.39
N LEU A 216 -7.10 -3.11 19.34
CA LEU A 216 -6.70 -3.82 18.13
C LEU A 216 -7.42 -5.17 17.95
N SER A 217 -8.49 -5.43 18.70
CA SER A 217 -9.21 -6.72 18.71
C SER A 217 -9.71 -7.19 17.34
N ARG A 218 -9.93 -6.28 16.37
CA ARG A 218 -10.19 -6.68 14.97
C ARG A 218 -9.09 -7.55 14.36
N PHE A 219 -7.88 -7.51 14.92
CA PHE A 219 -6.73 -8.31 14.52
C PHE A 219 -6.45 -9.50 15.45
N SER A 220 -7.21 -9.72 16.52
CA SER A 220 -6.89 -10.77 17.52
C SER A 220 -7.07 -12.20 17.03
N HIS A 221 -7.63 -12.36 15.83
CA HIS A 221 -7.95 -13.65 15.21
C HIS A 221 -7.28 -13.83 13.85
N THR A 222 -6.16 -13.14 13.60
CA THR A 222 -5.44 -13.29 12.34
C THR A 222 -4.67 -14.61 12.31
N ASP A 223 -4.91 -15.41 11.26
CA ASP A 223 -4.09 -16.59 10.94
C ASP A 223 -2.78 -16.21 10.21
N HIS A 224 -2.33 -14.97 10.33
CA HIS A 224 -1.19 -14.40 9.63
C HIS A 224 -0.38 -13.42 10.50
N PRO A 225 0.90 -13.17 10.17
CA PRO A 225 1.76 -12.24 10.88
C PRO A 225 1.21 -10.81 10.88
N ILE A 226 1.43 -10.09 11.98
CA ILE A 226 0.94 -8.71 12.16
C ILE A 226 2.07 -7.79 12.61
N LEU A 227 2.10 -6.56 12.11
CA LEU A 227 2.93 -5.48 12.64
C LEU A 227 2.15 -4.72 13.70
N ILE A 228 2.78 -4.42 14.83
CA ILE A 228 2.16 -3.71 15.96
C ILE A 228 3.14 -2.64 16.43
N ALA A 229 2.66 -1.43 16.71
CA ALA A 229 3.41 -0.40 17.43
C ALA A 229 2.63 0.07 18.68
N PRO A 230 3.30 0.17 19.85
CA PRO A 230 4.70 -0.17 20.10
C PRO A 230 4.97 -1.69 20.04
N ARG A 231 6.24 -2.07 19.82
CA ARG A 231 6.66 -3.48 19.68
C ARG A 231 6.28 -4.31 20.93
N PRO A 232 5.67 -5.50 20.77
CA PRO A 232 5.41 -6.40 21.90
C PRO A 232 6.72 -6.94 22.50
N ALA A 233 6.77 -7.07 23.84
CA ALA A 233 7.89 -7.63 24.57
C ALA A 233 7.45 -8.83 25.45
N PRO A 234 8.10 -10.00 25.35
CA PRO A 234 9.16 -10.34 24.39
C PRO A 234 8.61 -10.49 22.96
N ALA A 235 9.40 -10.08 21.97
CA ALA A 235 9.01 -10.22 20.56
C ALA A 235 9.27 -11.66 20.08
N VAL A 236 8.23 -12.27 19.50
CA VAL A 236 8.35 -13.48 18.70
C VAL A 236 7.95 -13.11 17.29
N TRP A 237 8.84 -13.35 16.33
CA TRP A 237 8.65 -13.03 14.94
C TRP A 237 8.04 -14.22 14.19
N TRP A 238 7.30 -13.91 13.13
CA TRP A 238 6.62 -14.85 12.27
C TRP A 238 6.79 -14.42 10.80
N ILE A 239 7.27 -15.36 9.98
CA ILE A 239 7.23 -15.28 8.51
C ILE A 239 6.32 -16.39 8.02
N SER A 240 5.46 -16.10 7.06
CA SER A 240 4.64 -17.11 6.38
C SER A 240 4.62 -16.88 4.88
N VAL A 241 4.48 -17.96 4.12
CA VAL A 241 4.16 -17.91 2.68
C VAL A 241 2.88 -18.68 2.43
N THR A 242 1.97 -18.06 1.68
CA THR A 242 0.68 -18.64 1.29
C THR A 242 0.39 -18.39 -0.18
N THR A 243 -0.31 -19.32 -0.82
CA THR A 243 -0.90 -19.11 -2.15
C THR A 243 -2.19 -18.30 -2.05
N ALA A 244 -2.30 -17.20 -2.79
CA ALA A 244 -3.50 -16.35 -2.79
C ALA A 244 -3.79 -15.79 -4.20
N PRO A 245 -5.06 -15.62 -4.58
CA PRO A 245 -5.45 -15.37 -5.97
C PRO A 245 -4.83 -14.09 -6.58
N PHE A 246 -4.92 -12.98 -5.88
CA PHE A 246 -4.19 -11.72 -6.05
C PHE A 246 -4.51 -10.93 -4.78
N VAL A 247 -3.69 -9.91 -4.47
CA VAL A 247 -3.64 -9.10 -3.23
C VAL A 247 -4.81 -9.30 -2.23
N PRO A 248 -4.54 -9.57 -0.94
CA PRO A 248 -5.58 -9.67 0.08
C PRO A 248 -6.52 -8.47 0.04
N THR A 249 -7.73 -8.66 -0.46
CA THR A 249 -8.89 -7.92 0.01
C THR A 249 -9.10 -8.34 1.46
N ILE A 250 -8.70 -7.48 2.38
CA ILE A 250 -9.15 -7.56 3.78
C ILE A 250 -10.69 -7.45 3.75
N PRO A 251 -11.43 -8.15 4.63
CA PRO A 251 -12.89 -8.18 4.57
C PRO A 251 -13.43 -6.76 4.57
N ALA A 252 -14.32 -6.45 3.63
CA ALA A 252 -15.12 -5.25 3.71
C ALA A 252 -15.81 -5.18 5.10
N PRO A 253 -16.15 -3.98 5.61
CA PRO A 253 -17.17 -3.90 6.66
C PRO A 253 -18.37 -4.74 6.19
N ALA A 254 -18.98 -5.49 7.11
CA ALA A 254 -19.86 -6.66 6.91
C ALA A 254 -21.15 -6.44 6.06
N SER A 255 -21.11 -5.63 5.02
CA SER A 255 -22.25 -5.24 4.18
C SER A 255 -21.88 -5.02 2.70
N ALA A 256 -20.62 -5.21 2.28
CA ALA A 256 -20.26 -5.11 0.87
C ALA A 256 -19.51 -6.37 0.40
N PHE A 257 -20.12 -7.10 -0.53
CA PHE A 257 -19.58 -8.25 -1.26
C PHE A 257 -19.28 -9.50 -0.41
N THR A 258 -20.10 -10.53 -0.61
CA THR A 258 -19.76 -11.91 -0.30
C THR A 258 -19.17 -12.52 -1.58
N PRO A 259 -17.85 -12.48 -1.84
CA PRO A 259 -17.31 -13.44 -2.77
C PRO A 259 -17.40 -14.79 -2.07
N THR A 260 -18.25 -15.68 -2.59
CA THR A 260 -18.13 -17.10 -2.30
C THR A 260 -16.67 -17.45 -2.54
N PRO A 261 -15.87 -17.85 -1.53
CA PRO A 261 -14.50 -18.23 -1.78
C PRO A 261 -14.55 -19.36 -2.80
N PRO A 262 -13.88 -19.27 -3.97
CA PRO A 262 -13.67 -20.46 -4.78
C PRO A 262 -13.06 -21.47 -3.82
N THR A 263 -13.68 -22.65 -3.73
CA THR A 263 -13.22 -23.78 -2.91
C THR A 263 -11.70 -23.81 -2.92
N ALA A 264 -11.07 -23.52 -1.78
CA ALA A 264 -9.65 -23.27 -1.68
C ALA A 264 -8.89 -24.45 -2.29
N THR A 265 -8.34 -24.26 -3.49
CA THR A 265 -7.38 -25.19 -4.06
C THR A 265 -6.21 -25.28 -3.07
N PRO A 266 -5.76 -26.48 -2.66
CA PRO A 266 -4.63 -26.59 -1.74
C PRO A 266 -3.39 -25.97 -2.37
N GLY A 267 -3.01 -24.78 -1.93
CA GLY A 267 -1.76 -24.13 -2.32
C GLY A 267 -0.70 -24.24 -1.23
N ALA A 268 0.47 -23.67 -1.50
CA ALA A 268 1.55 -23.55 -0.55
C ALA A 268 1.08 -22.88 0.76
N ARG A 269 1.46 -23.48 1.90
CA ARG A 269 1.36 -22.86 3.22
C ARG A 269 2.58 -23.25 4.06
N HIS A 270 3.48 -22.31 4.25
CA HIS A 270 4.69 -22.49 5.04
C HIS A 270 4.83 -21.38 6.07
N GLN A 271 5.38 -21.71 7.23
CA GLN A 271 5.51 -20.76 8.33
C GLN A 271 6.76 -21.03 9.17
N TRP A 272 7.40 -19.94 9.61
CA TRP A 272 8.59 -19.95 10.43
C TRP A 272 8.44 -18.95 11.57
N THR A 273 8.90 -19.32 12.75
CA THR A 273 8.84 -18.46 13.94
C THR A 273 10.18 -18.41 14.66
N GLY A 274 10.48 -17.31 15.32
CA GLY A 274 11.77 -17.16 16.01
C GLY A 274 11.86 -15.88 16.85
N THR A 275 12.78 -15.87 17.81
CA THR A 275 13.05 -14.69 18.66
C THR A 275 14.18 -13.81 18.12
N ASP A 276 15.09 -14.39 17.31
CA ASP A 276 16.11 -13.66 16.57
C ASP A 276 15.67 -13.45 15.11
N PRO A 277 15.38 -12.21 14.68
CA PRO A 277 14.87 -11.95 13.34
C PRO A 277 15.89 -12.27 12.25
N ALA A 278 17.19 -12.08 12.47
CA ALA A 278 18.22 -12.35 11.46
C ALA A 278 18.33 -13.86 11.16
N THR A 279 18.39 -14.68 12.21
CA THR A 279 18.36 -16.15 12.08
C THR A 279 17.06 -16.64 11.46
N LEU A 280 15.91 -16.05 11.83
CA LEU A 280 14.61 -16.39 11.26
C LEU A 280 14.58 -16.13 9.75
N VAL A 281 15.03 -14.95 9.31
CA VAL A 281 15.09 -14.59 7.88
C VAL A 281 16.01 -15.54 7.12
N ALA A 282 17.22 -15.78 7.61
CA ALA A 282 18.17 -16.67 6.95
C ALA A 282 17.61 -18.08 6.72
N ARG A 283 16.95 -18.65 7.75
CA ARG A 283 16.29 -19.96 7.67
C ARG A 283 15.10 -19.93 6.71
N ALA A 284 14.19 -18.96 6.86
CA ALA A 284 13.00 -18.85 6.01
C ALA A 284 13.38 -18.68 4.54
N THR A 285 14.37 -17.83 4.22
CA THR A 285 14.88 -17.67 2.87
C THR A 285 15.49 -18.96 2.33
N ALA A 286 16.34 -19.66 3.10
CA ALA A 286 16.94 -20.92 2.65
C ALA A 286 15.87 -21.98 2.33
N ASP A 287 14.87 -22.11 3.20
CA ASP A 287 13.75 -23.04 3.01
C ASP A 287 12.90 -22.64 1.79
N LEU A 288 12.57 -21.36 1.63
CA LEU A 288 11.83 -20.85 0.49
C LEU A 288 12.55 -21.11 -0.84
N LEU A 289 13.86 -20.94 -0.89
CA LEU A 289 14.65 -21.25 -2.09
C LEU A 289 14.81 -22.76 -2.34
N ALA A 290 14.60 -23.60 -1.33
CA ALA A 290 14.53 -25.04 -1.50
C ALA A 290 13.14 -25.48 -2.01
N LEU A 291 12.07 -24.88 -1.48
CA LEU A 291 10.67 -25.14 -1.85
C LEU A 291 10.32 -24.58 -3.24
N PHE A 292 10.83 -23.40 -3.58
CA PHE A 292 10.55 -22.68 -4.82
C PHE A 292 11.86 -22.35 -5.57
N PRO A 293 12.48 -23.33 -6.26
CA PRO A 293 13.78 -23.14 -6.89
C PRO A 293 13.84 -22.03 -7.94
N TYR A 294 12.72 -21.69 -8.58
CA TYR A 294 12.65 -20.63 -9.60
C TYR A 294 12.90 -19.22 -9.02
N LEU A 295 12.79 -19.04 -7.70
CA LEU A 295 13.16 -17.80 -7.00
C LEU A 295 14.68 -17.66 -6.80
N ARG A 296 15.50 -18.66 -7.18
CA ARG A 296 16.96 -18.61 -7.02
C ARG A 296 17.62 -17.69 -8.04
N ASP A 297 17.13 -17.72 -9.27
CA ASP A 297 17.67 -16.90 -10.33
C ASP A 297 17.31 -15.45 -10.00
N SER A 298 18.29 -14.54 -10.14
CA SER A 298 18.02 -13.10 -10.06
C SER A 298 17.45 -12.63 -11.38
N ALA A 299 16.51 -11.68 -11.38
CA ALA A 299 16.14 -10.99 -12.60
C ALA A 299 17.34 -10.14 -13.05
N THR A 300 18.22 -10.69 -13.90
CA THR A 300 19.16 -9.88 -14.65
C THR A 300 18.35 -8.98 -15.57
N ARG A 301 18.22 -7.70 -15.20
CA ARG A 301 17.71 -6.65 -16.08
C ARG A 301 18.65 -6.54 -17.29
N SER A 302 18.10 -6.76 -18.49
CA SER A 302 18.56 -6.15 -19.74
C SER A 302 17.70 -4.93 -20.02
#